data_AF-A0A6F8V8R8-F1
#
_entry.id   AF-A0A6F8V8R8-F1
#
_cell.length_a   1.000
_cell.length_b   1.000
_cell.length_c   1.000
_cell.angle_alpha   90.00
_cell.angle_beta   90.00
_cell.angle_gamma   90.00
#
_symmetry.space_group_name_H-M   'P 1'
#
loop_
_entity.id
_entity.type
_entity.pdbx_description
1 polymer ?
#
loop_
_entity_poly.entity_id
_entity_poly.type
_entity_poly.pdbx_seq_one_letter_code
_entity_poly.pdbx_strand_id
1 'polypeptide(L)'
;MTNASGTVTTSSSNTTIATVTYAAGVATVRGVAAGSATVTVRDSVTTRTVAVTVTAAVANAYSLLAWNNLGMHCVDGQDYSVFSILPPLNTLNAQLVNKSTGALVTSGVTLTYQATADATGSINTISSTKTNFWQYVQSLFGLSPAPDVGLLGYPMASLTPARMAYNSTENWFEAVGIPITPTDDTRRTNSYPLVQVVAKNTAGQVLATTKVVLPVSDEITCKACHTSTTSTNTAANAAKPTAGWVFDPDPLKDWKKNILRLHDQKQAGNAAYAAALTAKGYSNGLYASALAGKPTLCVACHVSNAYQIEAGFPTGITGISALTKALHASHGTAVDPANGLTLDSSNNRSACYMCHPGSVTQCLRGAMADVKDSGGNVAINCQSCHGRISKVGAATRSGWLSEPNCQACHYDSKRELSAVDTQGNLLNWSDARFATAQNKPSEGFSLYRFSTGHGNLQCSACHGSTHAEFPTSEPNDNLQSIALQGYAGTVHECTVCHATVPNTANGGPHGMHSIGSAWVGNHEHSAETASQRASCAYCHGADFRGSPLSQVKMAKTFNADGHNVSYVAGQQVGCYDCHSGPTGGALTLKTNYASRDQGFFSELLSSTRSYLVALRDKVVAIAGA
;
A
#
# COMPACT_ATOMS: atom_id res chain seq x y z
N MET A 1 -7.98 -14.00 12.57
CA MET A 1 -7.08 -14.60 13.57
C MET A 1 -7.84 -14.76 14.87
N THR A 2 -7.73 -15.92 15.53
CA THR A 2 -8.40 -16.22 16.79
C THR A 2 -7.36 -16.35 17.91
N ASN A 3 -7.48 -15.54 18.97
CA ASN A 3 -6.71 -15.73 20.21
C ASN A 3 -7.34 -16.87 21.04
N ALA A 4 -7.39 -18.06 20.46
CA ALA A 4 -8.18 -19.17 20.99
C ALA A 4 -7.49 -19.85 22.19
N SER A 5 -8.30 -20.22 23.19
CA SER A 5 -7.85 -20.98 24.35
C SER A 5 -8.09 -22.48 24.16
N GLY A 6 -7.02 -23.28 24.14
CA GLY A 6 -7.10 -24.74 24.01
C GLY A 6 -7.48 -25.20 22.59
N THR A 7 -8.10 -26.38 22.48
CA THR A 7 -8.47 -26.98 21.20
C THR A 7 -9.61 -26.21 20.53
N VAL A 8 -9.42 -25.87 19.26
CA VAL A 8 -10.43 -25.21 18.43
C VAL A 8 -11.16 -26.23 17.57
N THR A 9 -12.48 -26.11 17.54
CA THR A 9 -13.38 -26.86 16.67
C THR A 9 -14.10 -25.91 15.73
N THR A 10 -14.27 -26.30 14.48
CA THR A 10 -15.01 -25.54 13.48
C THR A 10 -16.11 -26.38 12.86
N SER A 11 -17.25 -25.76 12.57
CA SER A 11 -18.36 -26.41 11.88
C SER A 11 -19.09 -25.42 10.98
N SER A 12 -19.77 -25.92 9.95
CA SER A 12 -20.67 -25.15 9.11
C SER A 12 -22.07 -25.74 9.20
N SER A 13 -23.09 -24.88 9.31
CA SER A 13 -24.48 -25.31 9.30
C SER A 13 -24.89 -25.91 7.95
N ASN A 14 -24.14 -25.63 6.88
CA ASN A 14 -24.37 -26.21 5.57
C ASN A 14 -23.06 -26.27 4.76
N THR A 15 -22.41 -27.42 4.75
CA THR A 15 -21.13 -27.65 4.06
C THR A 15 -21.24 -27.65 2.53
N THR A 16 -22.44 -27.79 1.97
CA THR A 16 -22.66 -27.65 0.52
C THR A 16 -22.69 -26.18 0.08
N ILE A 17 -22.91 -25.25 1.03
CA ILE A 17 -22.87 -23.80 0.79
C ILE A 17 -21.53 -23.22 1.20
N ALA A 18 -21.03 -23.52 2.39
CA ALA A 18 -19.74 -23.03 2.86
C ALA A 18 -19.04 -24.08 3.74
N THR A 19 -17.74 -24.28 3.53
CA THR A 19 -16.89 -25.08 4.41
C THR A 19 -15.99 -24.19 5.24
N VAL A 20 -15.47 -24.72 6.35
CA VAL A 20 -14.54 -24.02 7.23
C VAL A 20 -13.39 -24.95 7.59
N THR A 21 -12.16 -24.45 7.48
CA THR A 21 -10.96 -25.11 8.00
C THR A 21 -10.30 -24.22 9.04
N TYR A 22 -9.51 -24.81 9.93
CA TYR A 22 -8.78 -24.06 10.95
C TYR A 22 -7.31 -24.48 10.98
N ALA A 23 -6.41 -23.53 10.77
CA ALA A 23 -4.97 -23.75 10.84
C ALA A 23 -4.25 -22.47 11.26
N ALA A 24 -3.16 -22.59 12.03
CA ALA A 24 -2.30 -21.48 12.45
C ALA A 24 -3.06 -20.27 13.03
N GLY A 25 -4.09 -20.51 13.84
CA GLY A 25 -4.87 -19.41 14.46
C GLY A 25 -5.89 -18.75 13.52
N VAL A 26 -6.16 -19.32 12.34
CA VAL A 26 -7.05 -18.74 11.33
C VAL A 26 -8.12 -19.75 10.95
N ALA A 27 -9.39 -19.36 11.11
CA ALA A 27 -10.52 -20.06 10.52
C ALA A 27 -10.73 -19.55 9.08
N THR A 28 -10.53 -20.41 8.09
CA THR A 28 -10.70 -20.09 6.67
C THR A 28 -12.04 -20.63 6.21
N VAL A 29 -12.94 -19.73 5.82
CA VAL A 29 -14.24 -20.07 5.26
C VAL A 29 -14.14 -20.11 3.74
N ARG A 30 -14.61 -21.20 3.12
CA ARG A 30 -14.68 -21.35 1.66
C ARG A 30 -16.14 -21.46 1.23
N GLY A 31 -16.60 -20.53 0.39
CA GLY A 31 -17.87 -20.68 -0.30
C GLY A 31 -17.80 -21.82 -1.32
N VAL A 32 -18.83 -22.67 -1.34
CA VAL A 32 -18.95 -23.84 -2.22
C VAL A 32 -20.04 -23.61 -3.27
N ALA A 33 -21.21 -23.14 -2.86
CA ALA A 33 -22.34 -22.87 -3.75
C ALA A 33 -23.19 -21.72 -3.21
N ALA A 34 -23.97 -21.09 -4.09
CA ALA A 34 -24.83 -19.97 -3.74
C ALA A 34 -25.86 -20.37 -2.67
N GLY A 35 -25.97 -19.58 -1.61
CA GLY A 35 -26.87 -19.81 -0.48
C GLY A 35 -26.37 -19.17 0.80
N SER A 36 -26.91 -19.58 1.94
CA SER A 36 -26.50 -19.10 3.25
C SER A 36 -26.13 -20.26 4.17
N ALA A 37 -25.08 -20.06 4.97
CA ALA A 37 -24.61 -20.98 5.99
C ALA A 37 -24.17 -20.16 7.22
N THR A 38 -24.10 -20.80 8.38
CA THR A 38 -23.49 -20.23 9.58
C THR A 38 -22.26 -21.06 9.91
N VAL A 39 -21.09 -20.41 9.91
CA VAL A 39 -19.85 -21.02 10.38
C VAL A 39 -19.70 -20.77 11.87
N THR A 40 -19.43 -21.83 12.61
CA THR A 40 -19.19 -21.78 14.06
C THR A 40 -17.74 -22.12 14.34
N VAL A 41 -17.05 -21.27 15.09
CA VAL A 41 -15.71 -21.51 15.64
C VAL A 41 -15.83 -21.53 17.15
N ARG A 42 -15.43 -22.65 17.77
CA ARG A 42 -15.54 -22.88 19.21
C ARG A 42 -14.19 -23.29 19.77
N ASP A 43 -13.75 -22.62 20.82
CA ASP A 43 -12.64 -23.06 21.67
C ASP A 43 -13.15 -23.55 23.03
N SER A 44 -12.27 -23.77 23.99
CA SER A 44 -12.65 -24.28 25.32
C SER A 44 -13.49 -23.31 26.16
N VAL A 45 -13.56 -22.02 25.80
CA VAL A 45 -14.17 -20.95 26.61
C VAL A 45 -15.26 -20.18 25.85
N THR A 46 -15.16 -20.12 24.52
CA THR A 46 -15.86 -19.16 23.67
C THR A 46 -16.39 -19.83 22.41
N THR A 47 -17.60 -19.47 22.00
CA THR A 47 -18.19 -19.83 20.71
C THR A 47 -18.48 -18.56 19.93
N ARG A 48 -18.02 -18.50 18.68
CA ARG A 48 -18.31 -17.41 17.73
C ARG A 48 -18.98 -18.00 16.50
N THR A 49 -20.01 -17.33 16.02
CA THR A 49 -20.73 -17.67 14.80
C THR A 49 -20.58 -16.56 13.78
N VAL A 50 -20.37 -16.93 12.53
CA VAL A 50 -20.28 -16.02 11.38
C VAL A 50 -21.35 -16.44 10.39
N ALA A 51 -22.29 -15.55 10.09
CA ALA A 51 -23.22 -15.75 8.98
C ALA A 51 -22.44 -15.61 7.66
N VAL A 52 -22.59 -16.59 6.79
CA VAL A 52 -21.94 -16.68 5.49
C VAL A 52 -23.01 -16.71 4.43
N THR A 53 -23.06 -15.69 3.59
CA THR A 53 -23.87 -15.70 2.37
C THR A 53 -22.93 -15.83 1.19
N VAL A 54 -23.05 -16.95 0.48
CA VAL A 54 -22.36 -17.17 -0.79
C VAL A 54 -23.33 -16.73 -1.88
N THR A 55 -22.97 -15.70 -2.62
CA THR A 55 -23.75 -15.28 -3.79
C THR A 55 -23.36 -16.14 -4.99
N ALA A 56 -24.32 -16.46 -5.85
CA ALA A 56 -24.00 -17.05 -7.14
C ALA A 56 -23.06 -16.10 -7.88
N ALA A 57 -21.97 -16.64 -8.45
CA ALA A 57 -21.16 -15.88 -9.39
C ALA A 57 -22.05 -15.56 -10.60
N VAL A 58 -22.65 -14.37 -10.59
CA VAL A 58 -23.17 -13.80 -11.83
C VAL A 58 -21.94 -13.67 -12.71
N ALA A 59 -22.01 -14.19 -13.94
CA ALA A 59 -21.00 -13.89 -14.94
C ALA A 59 -21.08 -12.38 -15.23
N ASN A 60 -20.48 -11.57 -14.37
CA ASN A 60 -20.37 -10.15 -14.58
C ASN A 60 -19.51 -10.00 -15.82
N ALA A 61 -20.09 -9.44 -16.88
CA ALA A 61 -19.38 -9.16 -18.12
C ALA A 61 -18.29 -8.08 -17.92
N TYR A 62 -18.17 -7.51 -16.72
CA TYR A 62 -17.27 -6.43 -16.40
C TYR A 62 -16.51 -6.65 -15.10
N SER A 63 -15.30 -6.07 -15.03
CA SER A 63 -14.50 -5.98 -13.82
C SER A 63 -14.18 -4.52 -13.52
N LEU A 64 -14.43 -4.11 -12.27
CA LEU A 64 -14.20 -2.76 -11.81
C LEU A 64 -13.04 -2.77 -10.80
N LEU A 65 -11.97 -2.06 -11.14
CA LEU A 65 -10.76 -1.93 -10.34
C LEU A 65 -10.68 -0.48 -9.85
N ALA A 66 -10.66 -0.27 -8.54
CA ALA A 66 -10.51 1.04 -7.92
C ALA A 66 -9.35 1.06 -6.91
N TRP A 67 -8.75 2.23 -6.71
CA TRP A 67 -7.62 2.44 -5.80
C TRP A 67 -7.53 3.89 -5.33
N ASN A 68 -6.88 4.12 -4.18
CA ASN A 68 -6.40 5.43 -3.79
C ASN A 68 -5.06 5.75 -4.48
N ASN A 69 -4.78 6.99 -4.84
CA ASN A 69 -3.55 7.32 -5.61
C ASN A 69 -2.22 7.24 -4.83
N LEU A 70 -2.24 7.31 -3.49
CA LEU A 70 -1.04 7.44 -2.64
C LEU A 70 -0.86 6.32 -1.60
N GLY A 71 -1.86 5.48 -1.43
CA GLY A 71 -1.99 4.50 -0.34
C GLY A 71 -2.38 5.09 1.00
N MET A 72 -2.08 6.37 1.24
CA MET A 72 -2.58 7.15 2.36
C MET A 72 -2.40 8.65 2.13
N HIS A 73 -3.47 9.42 2.32
CA HIS A 73 -3.38 10.88 2.44
C HIS A 73 -3.17 11.28 3.89
N CYS A 74 -2.67 12.49 4.12
CA CYS A 74 -2.53 13.04 5.46
C CYS A 74 -3.38 14.31 5.60
N VAL A 75 -3.80 14.60 6.83
CA VAL A 75 -4.59 15.77 7.19
C VAL A 75 -3.98 16.41 8.45
N ASP A 76 -4.03 17.73 8.61
CA ASP A 76 -3.43 18.43 9.78
C ASP A 76 -4.23 18.27 11.09
N GLY A 77 -5.05 17.23 11.15
CA GLY A 77 -5.97 16.93 12.22
C GLY A 77 -7.24 17.79 12.21
N GLN A 78 -7.70 18.14 13.42
CA GLN A 78 -8.99 18.81 13.63
C GLN A 78 -8.89 20.34 13.67
N ASP A 79 -7.66 20.90 13.76
CA ASP A 79 -7.42 22.34 13.90
C ASP A 79 -6.59 22.93 12.75
N TYR A 80 -7.15 23.95 12.10
CA TYR A 80 -6.59 24.72 11.00
C TYR A 80 -6.39 26.20 11.38
N SER A 81 -6.56 26.56 12.66
CA SER A 81 -6.54 27.96 13.11
C SER A 81 -5.14 28.56 13.27
N VAL A 82 -4.09 27.72 13.33
CA VAL A 82 -2.70 28.16 13.50
C VAL A 82 -1.92 28.12 12.18
N PHE A 83 -1.80 26.93 11.59
CA PHE A 83 -1.25 26.74 10.25
C PHE A 83 -1.83 25.47 9.62
N SER A 84 -1.62 25.33 8.31
CA SER A 84 -1.89 24.10 7.56
C SER A 84 -0.73 23.72 6.63
N ILE A 85 -0.45 22.43 6.56
CA ILE A 85 0.37 21.76 5.55
C ILE A 85 -0.53 21.05 4.55
N LEU A 86 -1.58 20.35 5.00
CA LEU A 86 -2.45 19.50 4.18
C LEU A 86 -3.95 19.67 4.54
N PRO A 87 -4.82 19.93 3.54
CA PRO A 87 -6.27 19.94 3.73
C PRO A 87 -6.79 18.50 3.90
N PRO A 88 -8.04 18.32 4.36
CA PRO A 88 -8.75 17.06 4.17
C PRO A 88 -8.87 16.80 2.67
N LEU A 89 -8.15 15.79 2.17
CA LEU A 89 -8.05 15.48 0.76
C LEU A 89 -7.81 13.99 0.57
N ASN A 90 -8.45 13.42 -0.44
CA ASN A 90 -8.22 12.07 -0.91
C ASN A 90 -8.54 12.00 -2.40
N THR A 91 -7.93 11.04 -3.09
CA THR A 91 -8.14 10.83 -4.52
C THR A 91 -8.47 9.37 -4.78
N LEU A 92 -9.60 9.16 -5.46
CA LEU A 92 -10.11 7.85 -5.85
C LEU A 92 -10.01 7.70 -7.36
N ASN A 93 -9.34 6.65 -7.82
CA ASN A 93 -9.23 6.30 -9.22
C ASN A 93 -9.92 4.96 -9.49
N ALA A 94 -10.42 4.76 -10.72
CA ALA A 94 -11.01 3.51 -11.14
C ALA A 94 -10.89 3.25 -12.65
N GLN A 95 -10.78 1.97 -13.03
CA GLN A 95 -10.86 1.49 -14.39
C GLN A 95 -11.89 0.35 -14.49
N LEU A 96 -12.69 0.36 -15.56
CA LEU A 96 -13.68 -0.66 -15.86
C LEU A 96 -13.21 -1.46 -17.09
N VAL A 97 -13.21 -2.79 -16.99
CA VAL A 97 -12.83 -3.71 -18.08
C VAL A 97 -14.07 -4.45 -18.55
N ASN A 98 -14.28 -4.53 -19.86
CA ASN A 98 -15.25 -5.46 -20.45
C ASN A 98 -14.57 -6.80 -20.68
N LYS A 99 -15.04 -7.85 -19.99
CA LYS A 99 -14.41 -9.17 -20.01
C LYS A 99 -14.57 -9.90 -21.33
N SER A 100 -15.61 -9.61 -22.13
CA SER A 100 -15.77 -10.27 -23.42
C SER A 100 -14.72 -9.81 -24.43
N THR A 101 -14.26 -8.56 -24.33
CA THR A 101 -13.25 -7.98 -25.21
C THR A 101 -11.86 -7.89 -24.57
N GLY A 102 -11.77 -7.92 -23.24
CA GLY A 102 -10.54 -7.62 -22.49
C GLY A 102 -10.15 -6.14 -22.50
N ALA A 103 -11.00 -5.26 -23.03
CA ALA A 103 -10.68 -3.85 -23.22
C ALA A 103 -11.23 -2.95 -22.10
N LEU A 104 -10.56 -1.82 -21.87
CA LEU A 104 -11.06 -0.75 -21.01
C LEU A 104 -12.35 -0.15 -21.58
N VAL A 105 -13.29 0.15 -20.68
CA VAL A 105 -14.53 0.85 -20.98
C VAL A 105 -14.36 2.32 -20.59
N THR A 106 -14.32 3.20 -21.58
CA THR A 106 -13.98 4.63 -21.41
C THR A 106 -15.15 5.56 -21.70
N SER A 107 -16.24 5.06 -22.26
CA SER A 107 -17.43 5.83 -22.61
C SER A 107 -18.70 4.98 -22.46
N GLY A 108 -19.88 5.62 -22.56
CA GLY A 108 -21.17 4.95 -22.41
C GLY A 108 -21.45 4.44 -20.98
N VAL A 109 -20.65 4.87 -20.00
CA VAL A 109 -20.77 4.48 -18.60
C VAL A 109 -20.69 5.68 -17.67
N THR A 110 -21.25 5.54 -16.48
CA THR A 110 -21.07 6.45 -15.35
C THR A 110 -20.50 5.67 -14.18
N LEU A 111 -19.44 6.18 -13.57
CA LEU A 111 -18.94 5.68 -12.31
C LEU A 111 -19.32 6.63 -11.17
N THR A 112 -19.75 6.06 -10.05
CA THR A 112 -20.08 6.80 -8.84
C THR A 112 -19.41 6.18 -7.62
N TYR A 113 -19.11 6.99 -6.61
CA TYR A 113 -18.67 6.54 -5.30
C TYR A 113 -19.65 6.99 -4.20
N GLN A 114 -19.74 6.20 -3.13
CA GLN A 114 -20.49 6.51 -1.92
C GLN A 114 -19.83 5.85 -0.71
N ALA A 115 -20.05 6.39 0.48
CA ALA A 115 -19.59 5.74 1.71
C ALA A 115 -20.31 4.39 1.90
N THR A 116 -19.59 3.44 2.46
CA THR A 116 -20.14 2.13 2.84
C THR A 116 -19.51 1.68 4.15
N ALA A 117 -20.26 0.97 4.98
CA ALA A 117 -19.72 0.43 6.21
C ALA A 117 -18.71 -0.68 5.92
N ASP A 118 -17.63 -0.70 6.70
CA ASP A 118 -16.72 -1.85 6.75
C ASP A 118 -17.31 -3.02 7.57
N ALA A 119 -16.56 -4.10 7.70
CA ALA A 119 -16.99 -5.29 8.43
C ALA A 119 -17.20 -5.06 9.94
N THR A 120 -16.69 -3.96 10.50
CA THR A 120 -16.87 -3.56 11.90
C THR A 120 -18.10 -2.65 12.08
N GLY A 121 -18.72 -2.21 10.98
CA GLY A 121 -19.80 -1.23 10.99
C GLY A 121 -19.33 0.22 10.96
N SER A 122 -18.02 0.49 10.87
CA SER A 122 -17.52 1.86 10.74
C SER A 122 -17.86 2.41 9.36
N ILE A 123 -18.41 3.62 9.34
CA ILE A 123 -18.73 4.38 8.14
C ILE A 123 -18.41 5.86 8.36
N ASN A 124 -17.96 6.53 7.30
CA ASN A 124 -17.61 7.95 7.33
C ASN A 124 -18.36 8.69 6.21
N THR A 125 -19.46 9.36 6.55
CA THR A 125 -20.36 10.03 5.59
C THR A 125 -20.26 11.56 5.59
N ILE A 126 -19.59 12.13 6.59
CA ILE A 126 -19.49 13.58 6.81
C ILE A 126 -18.10 13.94 7.35
N SER A 127 -17.58 15.10 6.99
CA SER A 127 -16.28 15.60 7.47
C SER A 127 -16.35 17.02 8.06
N SER A 128 -17.32 17.83 7.66
CA SER A 128 -17.52 19.22 8.09
C SER A 128 -17.69 19.42 9.58
N THR A 129 -18.20 18.43 10.29
CA THR A 129 -18.41 18.48 11.73
C THR A 129 -17.26 17.88 12.55
N LYS A 130 -16.18 17.44 11.89
CA LYS A 130 -15.04 16.71 12.49
C LYS A 130 -13.74 17.51 12.49
N THR A 131 -13.74 18.69 11.87
CA THR A 131 -12.60 19.60 11.81
C THR A 131 -13.09 21.03 11.57
N ASN A 132 -12.29 22.03 11.92
CA ASN A 132 -12.58 23.44 11.62
C ASN A 132 -12.05 23.89 10.24
N PHE A 133 -11.64 22.96 9.35
CA PHE A 133 -11.11 23.29 8.02
C PHE A 133 -11.95 24.31 7.23
N TRP A 134 -13.27 24.09 7.11
CA TRP A 134 -14.16 24.98 6.35
C TRP A 134 -14.30 26.39 6.94
N GLN A 135 -13.94 26.60 8.21
CA GLN A 135 -13.86 27.93 8.80
C GLN A 135 -12.64 28.71 8.28
N TYR A 136 -11.54 28.01 7.98
CA TYR A 136 -10.24 28.61 7.66
C TYR A 136 -9.83 28.47 6.18
N VAL A 137 -10.57 27.67 5.40
CA VAL A 137 -10.26 27.41 3.98
C VAL A 137 -10.14 28.69 3.15
N GLN A 138 -10.97 29.70 3.41
CA GLN A 138 -10.86 30.99 2.70
C GLN A 138 -9.56 31.73 3.04
N SER A 139 -9.12 31.68 4.30
CA SER A 139 -7.85 32.31 4.70
C SER A 139 -6.63 31.52 4.22
N LEU A 140 -6.72 30.19 4.14
CA LEU A 140 -5.61 29.32 3.80
C LEU A 140 -5.43 29.18 2.28
N PHE A 141 -6.53 28.97 1.56
CA PHE A 141 -6.55 28.61 0.13
C PHE A 141 -7.17 29.68 -0.76
N GLY A 142 -7.81 30.71 -0.19
CA GLY A 142 -8.52 31.72 -0.97
C GLY A 142 -9.83 31.22 -1.60
N LEU A 143 -10.30 30.05 -1.17
CA LEU A 143 -11.49 29.37 -1.68
C LEU A 143 -12.58 29.26 -0.62
N SER A 144 -13.84 29.14 -1.05
CA SER A 144 -15.01 28.96 -0.18
C SER A 144 -15.86 27.76 -0.61
N PRO A 145 -15.33 26.52 -0.58
CA PRO A 145 -16.16 25.34 -0.80
C PRO A 145 -17.23 25.24 0.29
N ALA A 146 -18.40 24.71 -0.08
CA ALA A 146 -19.44 24.40 0.90
C ALA A 146 -18.95 23.34 1.90
N PRO A 147 -19.54 23.26 3.12
CA PRO A 147 -19.31 22.14 4.03
C PRO A 147 -19.44 20.79 3.31
N ASP A 148 -18.53 19.86 3.63
CA ASP A 148 -18.45 18.53 3.01
C ASP A 148 -18.13 18.55 1.51
N VAL A 149 -17.67 19.66 0.96
CA VAL A 149 -17.11 19.76 -0.39
C VAL A 149 -15.62 20.04 -0.29
N GLY A 150 -14.82 19.28 -1.04
CA GLY A 150 -13.38 19.44 -1.08
C GLY A 150 -12.92 20.61 -1.94
N LEU A 151 -11.63 20.91 -1.90
CA LEU A 151 -11.03 22.05 -2.61
C LEU A 151 -11.25 22.02 -4.13
N LEU A 152 -11.43 20.84 -4.72
CA LEU A 152 -11.64 20.62 -6.15
C LEU A 152 -13.10 20.37 -6.52
N GLY A 153 -14.04 20.67 -5.61
CA GLY A 153 -15.48 20.58 -5.86
C GLY A 153 -16.08 19.18 -5.74
N TYR A 154 -15.27 18.14 -5.52
CA TYR A 154 -15.80 16.81 -5.24
C TYR A 154 -16.38 16.75 -3.81
N PRO A 155 -17.61 16.23 -3.65
CA PRO A 155 -18.24 16.11 -2.35
C PRO A 155 -17.58 15.01 -1.51
N MET A 156 -17.77 15.08 -0.21
CA MET A 156 -17.54 13.99 0.73
C MET A 156 -18.25 12.72 0.24
N ALA A 157 -17.64 11.56 0.49
CA ALA A 157 -18.31 10.29 0.28
C ALA A 157 -19.49 10.18 1.25
N SER A 158 -20.69 10.55 0.82
CA SER A 158 -21.93 10.44 1.60
C SER A 158 -22.68 9.15 1.25
N LEU A 159 -23.90 8.99 1.76
CA LEU A 159 -24.81 7.92 1.32
C LEU A 159 -25.42 8.18 -0.06
N THR A 160 -25.32 9.42 -0.57
CA THR A 160 -25.73 9.79 -1.92
C THR A 160 -24.55 9.57 -2.88
N PRO A 161 -24.72 8.76 -3.95
CA PRO A 161 -23.66 8.52 -4.93
C PRO A 161 -23.20 9.82 -5.60
N ALA A 162 -21.89 10.08 -5.55
CA ALA A 162 -21.24 11.18 -6.26
C ALA A 162 -20.54 10.66 -7.53
N ARG A 163 -20.58 11.43 -8.61
CA ARG A 163 -19.97 11.04 -9.89
C ARG A 163 -18.44 11.17 -9.87
N MET A 164 -17.78 10.26 -10.58
CA MET A 164 -16.37 10.36 -10.97
C MET A 164 -16.26 10.93 -12.39
N ALA A 165 -15.22 11.71 -12.67
CA ALA A 165 -14.93 12.24 -14.00
C ALA A 165 -13.99 11.31 -14.77
N TYR A 166 -14.13 11.23 -16.09
CA TYR A 166 -13.17 10.48 -16.92
C TYR A 166 -11.98 11.36 -17.28
N ASN A 167 -10.77 10.88 -16.99
CA ASN A 167 -9.50 11.50 -17.35
C ASN A 167 -8.95 10.79 -18.60
N SER A 168 -8.98 11.46 -19.74
CA SER A 168 -8.52 10.90 -21.02
C SER A 168 -7.00 10.84 -21.16
N THR A 169 -6.26 11.61 -20.36
CA THR A 169 -4.79 11.58 -20.37
C THR A 169 -4.27 10.29 -19.73
N GLU A 170 -4.90 9.90 -18.62
CA GLU A 170 -4.49 8.76 -17.81
C GLU A 170 -5.35 7.49 -18.04
N ASN A 171 -6.41 7.59 -18.84
CA ASN A 171 -7.36 6.52 -19.16
C ASN A 171 -8.02 5.88 -17.92
N TRP A 172 -8.50 6.71 -17.00
CA TRP A 172 -9.24 6.27 -15.80
C TRP A 172 -10.41 7.18 -15.48
N PHE A 173 -11.26 6.75 -14.56
CA PHE A 173 -12.21 7.61 -13.86
C PHE A 173 -11.60 8.06 -12.54
N GLU A 174 -11.80 9.32 -12.15
CA GLU A 174 -11.27 9.89 -10.93
C GLU A 174 -12.27 10.75 -10.16
N ALA A 175 -12.08 10.80 -8.85
CA ALA A 175 -12.63 11.82 -7.97
C ALA A 175 -11.48 12.33 -7.10
N VAL A 176 -11.07 13.58 -7.33
CA VAL A 176 -9.87 14.18 -6.75
C VAL A 176 -10.30 15.22 -5.72
N GLY A 177 -9.67 15.25 -4.55
CA GLY A 177 -10.03 16.27 -3.56
C GLY A 177 -11.13 15.86 -2.59
N ILE A 178 -11.49 14.58 -2.46
CA ILE A 178 -12.56 14.13 -1.57
C ILE A 178 -12.17 14.45 -0.11
N PRO A 179 -12.95 15.24 0.66
CA PRO A 179 -12.55 15.74 1.97
C PRO A 179 -12.75 14.69 3.08
N ILE A 180 -12.05 13.57 3.02
CA ILE A 180 -12.14 12.49 4.01
C ILE A 180 -11.36 12.85 5.29
N THR A 181 -11.85 12.41 6.45
CA THR A 181 -11.16 12.55 7.75
C THR A 181 -10.91 11.17 8.39
N PRO A 182 -9.91 11.01 9.27
CA PRO A 182 -9.64 9.73 9.94
C PRO A 182 -10.61 9.44 11.10
N THR A 183 -11.80 10.02 11.07
CA THR A 183 -12.81 9.92 12.12
C THR A 183 -14.15 9.54 11.50
N ASP A 184 -14.72 8.44 11.98
CA ASP A 184 -16.00 7.93 11.50
C ASP A 184 -17.19 8.72 12.08
N ASP A 185 -18.41 8.37 11.66
CA ASP A 185 -19.62 9.11 12.05
C ASP A 185 -19.97 8.95 13.54
N THR A 186 -19.41 7.94 14.20
CA THR A 186 -19.53 7.71 15.64
C THR A 186 -18.39 8.31 16.45
N ARG A 187 -17.54 9.14 15.81
CA ARG A 187 -16.36 9.77 16.41
C ARG A 187 -15.25 8.80 16.79
N ARG A 188 -15.22 7.59 16.22
CA ARG A 188 -14.11 6.66 16.37
C ARG A 188 -13.06 6.94 15.31
N THR A 189 -11.79 6.75 15.65
CA THR A 189 -10.71 6.81 14.66
C THR A 189 -10.88 5.66 13.66
N ASN A 190 -10.93 5.99 12.37
CA ASN A 190 -10.84 5.04 11.28
C ASN A 190 -10.03 5.68 10.14
N SER A 191 -8.79 5.21 9.98
CA SER A 191 -7.86 5.70 8.96
C SER A 191 -8.03 5.02 7.61
N TYR A 192 -8.93 4.04 7.49
CA TYR A 192 -9.21 3.29 6.28
C TYR A 192 -10.73 3.29 5.97
N PRO A 193 -11.38 4.47 5.90
CA PRO A 193 -12.79 4.54 5.60
C PRO A 193 -13.08 3.93 4.22
N LEU A 194 -14.16 3.16 4.15
CA LEU A 194 -14.50 2.36 3.00
C LEU A 194 -15.52 3.08 2.10
N VAL A 195 -15.29 3.03 0.79
CA VAL A 195 -16.24 3.51 -0.22
C VAL A 195 -16.62 2.39 -1.18
N GLN A 196 -17.85 2.46 -1.67
CA GLN A 196 -18.34 1.60 -2.74
C GLN A 196 -18.28 2.37 -4.05
N VAL A 197 -17.67 1.77 -5.08
CA VAL A 197 -17.64 2.30 -6.45
C VAL A 197 -18.57 1.47 -7.31
N VAL A 198 -19.45 2.12 -8.06
CA VAL A 198 -20.46 1.50 -8.90
C VAL A 198 -20.34 2.01 -10.32
N ALA A 199 -20.24 1.10 -11.29
CA ALA A 199 -20.31 1.42 -12.71
C ALA A 199 -21.71 1.12 -13.25
N LYS A 200 -22.30 2.07 -13.97
CA LYS A 200 -23.61 1.93 -14.63
C LYS A 200 -23.51 2.25 -16.11
N ASN A 201 -24.30 1.58 -16.95
CA ASN A 201 -24.47 1.98 -18.36
C ASN A 201 -25.43 3.19 -18.50
N THR A 202 -25.65 3.65 -19.72
CA THR A 202 -26.56 4.77 -20.04
C THR A 202 -28.02 4.51 -19.65
N ALA A 203 -28.45 3.24 -19.57
CA ALA A 203 -29.78 2.85 -19.10
C ALA A 203 -29.88 2.79 -17.56
N GLY A 204 -28.80 3.09 -16.83
CA GLY A 204 -28.76 3.04 -15.37
C GLY A 204 -28.55 1.64 -14.79
N GLN A 205 -28.35 0.62 -15.62
CA GLN A 205 -28.08 -0.75 -15.16
C GLN A 205 -26.68 -0.84 -14.59
N VAL A 206 -26.55 -1.46 -13.42
CA VAL A 206 -25.25 -1.71 -12.79
C VAL A 206 -24.48 -2.77 -13.58
N LEU A 207 -23.27 -2.42 -14.02
CA LEU A 207 -22.36 -3.31 -14.75
C LEU A 207 -21.41 -4.04 -13.81
N ALA A 208 -20.88 -3.32 -12.81
CA ALA A 208 -19.95 -3.84 -11.82
C ALA A 208 -19.96 -2.95 -10.56
N THR A 209 -19.50 -3.51 -9.45
CA THR A 209 -19.35 -2.82 -8.18
C THR A 209 -18.11 -3.34 -7.47
N THR A 210 -17.36 -2.44 -6.83
CA THR A 210 -16.22 -2.79 -5.97
C THR A 210 -16.25 -1.96 -4.69
N LYS A 211 -15.48 -2.38 -3.69
CA LYS A 211 -15.24 -1.61 -2.46
C LYS A 211 -13.75 -1.38 -2.33
N VAL A 212 -13.39 -0.15 -1.96
CA VAL A 212 -12.00 0.27 -1.79
C VAL A 212 -11.92 1.28 -0.65
N VAL A 213 -10.76 1.35 0.00
CA VAL A 213 -10.52 2.32 1.06
C VAL A 213 -10.12 3.69 0.48
N LEU A 214 -10.41 4.75 1.22
CA LEU A 214 -9.84 6.09 1.03
C LEU A 214 -8.97 6.45 2.24
N PRO A 215 -7.75 5.91 2.34
CA PRO A 215 -7.00 5.98 3.58
C PRO A 215 -6.54 7.40 3.86
N VAL A 216 -6.72 7.83 5.11
CA VAL A 216 -6.33 9.15 5.58
C VAL A 216 -5.83 9.07 7.02
N SER A 217 -4.83 9.86 7.36
CA SER A 217 -4.26 9.89 8.71
C SER A 217 -3.99 11.32 9.19
N ASP A 218 -4.23 11.57 10.47
CA ASP A 218 -3.84 12.78 11.20
C ASP A 218 -2.59 12.56 12.07
N GLU A 219 -1.86 11.46 11.85
CA GLU A 219 -0.58 11.20 12.52
C GLU A 219 0.53 12.18 12.13
N ILE A 220 0.34 12.99 11.08
CA ILE A 220 1.31 14.04 10.74
C ILE A 220 1.44 15.01 11.91
N THR A 221 2.56 14.92 12.62
CA THR A 221 2.77 15.64 13.86
C THR A 221 4.24 16.03 14.01
N CYS A 222 4.49 17.07 14.81
CA CYS A 222 5.83 17.48 15.20
C CYS A 222 5.96 17.54 16.74
N LYS A 223 4.97 16.99 17.44
CA LYS A 223 4.78 17.14 18.88
C LYS A 223 5.93 16.56 19.72
N ALA A 224 6.68 15.60 19.20
CA ALA A 224 7.78 14.97 19.93
C ALA A 224 8.86 15.99 20.37
N CYS A 225 9.11 17.03 19.56
CA CYS A 225 10.12 18.05 19.83
C CYS A 225 9.54 19.46 19.99
N HIS A 226 8.39 19.76 19.38
CA HIS A 226 7.83 21.13 19.36
C HIS A 226 6.78 21.41 20.45
N THR A 227 6.40 20.40 21.25
CA THR A 227 5.47 20.62 22.36
C THR A 227 6.17 21.34 23.51
N SER A 228 5.49 22.31 24.11
CA SER A 228 5.93 23.00 25.30
C SER A 228 6.21 22.01 26.42
N THR A 229 7.40 22.10 27.01
CA THR A 229 7.83 21.15 28.05
C THR A 229 8.65 21.83 29.14
N THR A 230 8.59 21.27 30.35
CA THR A 230 9.45 21.62 31.48
C THR A 230 10.56 20.59 31.71
N SER A 231 10.66 19.59 30.82
CA SER A 231 11.71 18.57 30.86
C SER A 231 13.10 19.20 30.84
N THR A 232 14.06 18.59 31.54
CA THR A 232 15.48 18.95 31.48
C THR A 232 16.23 18.25 30.35
N ASN A 233 15.55 17.38 29.57
CA ASN A 233 16.15 16.70 28.43
C ASN A 233 16.55 17.73 27.35
N THR A 234 17.84 17.77 27.01
CA THR A 234 18.39 18.70 26.03
C THR A 234 17.79 18.52 24.63
N ALA A 235 17.58 17.27 24.18
CA ALA A 235 16.99 16.98 22.88
C ALA A 235 15.52 17.45 22.82
N ALA A 236 14.76 17.24 23.89
CA ALA A 236 13.37 17.72 23.98
C ALA A 236 13.27 19.26 23.99
N ASN A 237 14.32 19.97 24.41
CA ASN A 237 14.39 21.42 24.38
C ASN A 237 15.11 22.00 23.16
N ALA A 238 15.62 21.16 22.25
CA ALA A 238 16.40 21.62 21.10
C ALA A 238 15.60 22.53 20.15
N ALA A 239 14.27 22.36 20.11
CA ALA A 239 13.36 23.19 19.33
C ALA A 239 12.72 24.34 20.11
N LYS A 240 13.15 24.61 21.35
CA LYS A 240 12.61 25.69 22.18
C LYS A 240 12.94 27.06 21.56
N PRO A 241 11.96 27.92 21.25
CA PRO A 241 12.23 29.28 20.85
C PRO A 241 12.97 30.06 21.95
N THR A 242 13.79 31.05 21.57
CA THR A 242 14.52 31.91 22.53
C THR A 242 13.57 32.66 23.47
N ALA A 243 12.40 33.07 22.97
CA ALA A 243 11.35 33.68 23.78
C ALA A 243 10.62 32.70 24.72
N GLY A 244 11.01 31.43 24.71
CA GLY A 244 10.39 30.35 25.49
C GLY A 244 9.24 29.66 24.79
N TRP A 245 8.84 28.54 25.40
CA TRP A 245 7.66 27.74 25.04
C TRP A 245 6.36 28.53 25.25
N VAL A 246 5.36 28.27 24.42
CA VAL A 246 4.07 28.99 24.45
C VAL A 246 3.16 28.52 25.60
N PHE A 247 3.16 27.22 25.92
CA PHE A 247 2.24 26.58 26.87
C PHE A 247 0.76 26.89 26.57
N ASP A 248 0.34 26.64 25.33
CA ASP A 248 -1.07 26.77 24.97
C ASP A 248 -1.90 25.70 25.69
N PRO A 249 -3.07 26.04 26.27
CA PRO A 249 -3.94 25.06 26.90
C PRO A 249 -4.51 24.02 25.92
N ASP A 250 -4.59 24.35 24.63
CA ASP A 250 -4.97 23.42 23.58
C ASP A 250 -3.71 22.72 23.01
N PRO A 251 -3.51 21.42 23.28
CA PRO A 251 -2.33 20.71 22.81
C PRO A 251 -2.26 20.60 21.29
N LEU A 252 -3.37 20.75 20.55
CA LEU A 252 -3.35 20.77 19.08
C LEU A 252 -2.75 22.07 18.53
N LYS A 253 -2.80 23.15 19.32
CA LYS A 253 -2.29 24.48 18.96
C LYS A 253 -0.91 24.74 19.52
N ASP A 254 -0.57 24.20 20.68
CA ASP A 254 0.68 24.47 21.39
C ASP A 254 1.92 24.24 20.51
N TRP A 255 2.11 23.02 20.01
CA TRP A 255 3.27 22.70 19.18
C TRP A 255 3.24 23.46 17.84
N LYS A 256 2.05 23.72 17.28
CA LYS A 256 1.91 24.49 16.04
C LYS A 256 2.38 25.94 16.24
N LYS A 257 1.99 26.55 17.37
CA LYS A 257 2.39 27.91 17.77
C LYS A 257 3.89 28.00 18.04
N ASN A 258 4.47 27.00 18.72
CA ASN A 258 5.90 26.91 18.92
C ASN A 258 6.68 26.82 17.60
N ILE A 259 6.17 26.06 16.61
CA ILE A 259 6.76 26.01 15.26
C ILE A 259 6.78 27.39 14.61
N LEU A 260 5.65 28.10 14.57
CA LEU A 260 5.61 29.42 13.93
C LEU A 260 6.58 30.39 14.60
N ARG A 261 6.65 30.37 15.94
CA ARG A 261 7.57 31.21 16.70
C ARG A 261 9.04 30.87 16.40
N LEU A 262 9.39 29.59 16.37
CA LEU A 262 10.74 29.17 16.02
C LEU A 262 11.07 29.50 14.56
N HIS A 263 10.11 29.36 13.65
CA HIS A 263 10.27 29.70 12.24
C HIS A 263 10.55 31.20 12.07
N ASP A 264 9.72 32.07 12.65
CA ASP A 264 9.95 33.52 12.67
C ASP A 264 11.35 33.87 13.20
N GLN A 265 11.75 33.23 14.32
CA GLN A 265 13.07 33.43 14.92
C GLN A 265 14.21 33.01 13.97
N LYS A 266 14.13 31.82 13.37
CA LYS A 266 15.19 31.27 12.51
C LYS A 266 15.32 32.02 11.19
N GLN A 267 14.24 32.66 10.74
CA GLN A 267 14.21 33.45 9.51
C GLN A 267 14.34 34.96 9.75
N ALA A 268 14.58 35.39 11.00
CA ALA A 268 14.81 36.79 11.31
C ALA A 268 16.01 37.33 10.52
N GLY A 269 15.82 38.45 9.81
CA GLY A 269 16.84 39.04 8.93
C GLY A 269 16.95 38.42 7.53
N ASN A 270 16.21 37.34 7.23
CA ASN A 270 16.17 36.79 5.87
C ASN A 270 15.30 37.68 4.96
N ALA A 271 15.92 38.31 3.96
CA ALA A 271 15.22 39.20 3.03
C ALA A 271 14.11 38.49 2.22
N ALA A 272 14.34 37.24 1.81
CA ALA A 272 13.32 36.45 1.09
C ALA A 272 12.11 36.15 1.99
N TYR A 273 12.36 35.93 3.29
CA TYR A 273 11.28 35.74 4.26
C TYR A 273 10.48 37.02 4.48
N ALA A 274 11.14 38.16 4.70
CA ALA A 274 10.47 39.45 4.85
C ALA A 274 9.62 39.82 3.61
N ALA A 275 10.14 39.55 2.42
CA ALA A 275 9.41 39.73 1.17
C ALA A 275 8.18 38.80 1.09
N ALA A 276 8.32 37.54 1.50
CA ALA A 276 7.21 36.59 1.51
C ALA A 276 6.12 36.95 2.53
N LEU A 277 6.50 37.39 3.74
CA LEU A 277 5.56 37.90 4.75
C LEU A 277 4.78 39.08 4.17
N THR A 278 5.45 40.04 3.54
CA THR A 278 4.80 41.19 2.89
C THR A 278 3.84 40.72 1.78
N ALA A 279 4.32 39.87 0.86
CA ALA A 279 3.54 39.38 -0.28
C ALA A 279 2.29 38.59 0.14
N LYS A 280 2.32 37.92 1.30
CA LYS A 280 1.18 37.14 1.83
C LYS A 280 0.41 37.88 2.94
N GLY A 281 0.82 39.10 3.29
CA GLY A 281 0.18 39.95 4.29
C GLY A 281 0.31 39.47 5.74
N TYR A 282 1.49 38.97 6.14
CA TYR A 282 1.82 38.56 7.50
C TYR A 282 2.70 39.61 8.19
N SER A 283 2.15 40.81 8.42
CA SER A 283 2.90 42.03 8.76
C SER A 283 3.80 41.94 10.01
N ASN A 284 3.43 41.07 10.96
CA ASN A 284 4.13 40.90 12.25
C ASN A 284 4.76 39.50 12.41
N GLY A 285 5.00 38.80 11.30
CA GLY A 285 5.44 37.39 11.31
C GLY A 285 4.28 36.40 11.38
N LEU A 286 4.59 35.11 11.26
CA LEU A 286 3.60 34.05 11.17
C LEU A 286 2.92 33.80 12.53
N TYR A 287 3.69 33.78 13.61
CA TYR A 287 3.17 33.54 14.96
C TYR A 287 2.15 34.61 15.37
N ALA A 288 2.50 35.89 15.22
CA ALA A 288 1.59 36.99 15.54
C ALA A 288 0.33 37.00 14.65
N SER A 289 0.48 36.64 13.37
CA SER A 289 -0.66 36.52 12.45
C SER A 289 -1.62 35.41 12.86
N ALA A 290 -1.12 34.25 13.28
CA ALA A 290 -1.94 33.17 13.79
C ALA A 290 -2.70 33.57 15.07
N LEU A 291 -2.07 34.32 15.98
CA LEU A 291 -2.76 34.88 17.16
C LEU A 291 -3.85 35.89 16.79
N ALA A 292 -3.67 36.62 15.69
CA ALA A 292 -4.66 37.54 15.14
C ALA A 292 -5.75 36.84 14.30
N GLY A 293 -5.80 35.49 14.29
CA GLY A 293 -6.80 34.70 13.57
C GLY A 293 -6.50 34.47 12.09
N LYS A 294 -5.29 34.80 11.63
CA LYS A 294 -4.84 34.54 10.25
C LYS A 294 -3.85 33.36 10.22
N PRO A 295 -4.32 32.12 9.96
CA PRO A 295 -3.44 30.97 9.88
C PRO A 295 -2.52 31.03 8.66
N THR A 296 -1.44 30.26 8.71
CA THR A 296 -0.48 30.16 7.61
C THR A 296 -0.66 28.86 6.82
N LEU A 297 -0.79 28.93 5.49
CA LEU A 297 -0.62 27.76 4.62
C LEU A 297 0.87 27.61 4.25
N CYS A 298 1.55 26.56 4.72
CA CYS A 298 2.99 26.39 4.52
C CYS A 298 3.38 26.37 3.03
N VAL A 299 2.55 25.71 2.21
CA VAL A 299 2.78 25.60 0.76
C VAL A 299 2.51 26.89 -0.01
N ALA A 300 1.93 27.93 0.63
CA ALA A 300 1.79 29.24 0.01
C ALA A 300 3.14 29.93 -0.22
N CYS A 301 4.17 29.57 0.56
CA CYS A 301 5.54 30.07 0.43
C CYS A 301 6.52 28.99 -0.05
N HIS A 302 6.35 27.74 0.38
CA HIS A 302 7.20 26.61 0.00
C HIS A 302 6.57 25.76 -1.10
N VAL A 303 7.22 25.61 -2.25
CA VAL A 303 6.65 24.81 -3.35
C VAL A 303 6.44 23.34 -2.94
N SER A 304 5.34 22.74 -3.41
CA SER A 304 5.02 21.32 -3.24
C SER A 304 4.49 20.72 -4.54
N ASN A 305 5.24 19.78 -5.10
CA ASN A 305 4.84 19.06 -6.31
C ASN A 305 3.58 18.20 -6.09
N ALA A 306 3.32 17.71 -4.87
CA ALA A 306 2.08 16.98 -4.57
C ALA A 306 0.84 17.83 -4.86
N TYR A 307 0.83 19.10 -4.39
CA TYR A 307 -0.27 20.02 -4.64
C TYR A 307 -0.40 20.39 -6.10
N GLN A 308 0.72 20.63 -6.78
CA GLN A 308 0.71 21.01 -8.19
C GLN A 308 0.20 19.87 -9.09
N ILE A 309 0.64 18.63 -8.83
CA ILE A 309 0.27 17.46 -9.62
C ILE A 309 -1.15 17.01 -9.32
N GLU A 310 -1.54 16.95 -8.04
CA GLU A 310 -2.83 16.37 -7.67
C GLU A 310 -3.97 17.38 -7.70
N ALA A 311 -3.72 18.60 -7.23
CA ALA A 311 -4.77 19.58 -7.04
C ALA A 311 -4.65 20.79 -7.97
N GLY A 312 -3.61 20.86 -8.81
CA GLY A 312 -3.39 21.98 -9.73
C GLY A 312 -3.19 23.32 -9.01
N PHE A 313 -2.96 23.32 -7.69
CA PHE A 313 -2.84 24.54 -6.91
C PHE A 313 -1.44 25.15 -7.09
N PRO A 314 -1.34 26.44 -7.45
CA PRO A 314 -0.06 27.12 -7.46
C PRO A 314 0.47 27.21 -6.02
N THR A 315 1.69 26.73 -5.83
CA THR A 315 2.39 26.75 -4.54
C THR A 315 3.77 27.38 -4.70
N GLY A 316 4.32 27.87 -3.59
CA GLY A 316 5.66 28.41 -3.54
C GLY A 316 5.82 29.88 -3.92
N ILE A 317 6.96 30.43 -3.52
CA ILE A 317 7.48 31.73 -3.93
C ILE A 317 8.90 31.50 -4.46
N THR A 318 9.24 32.10 -5.60
CA THR A 318 10.59 32.02 -6.18
C THR A 318 11.67 32.42 -5.18
N GLY A 319 12.74 31.62 -5.10
CA GLY A 319 13.83 31.84 -4.15
C GLY A 319 13.63 31.20 -2.77
N ILE A 320 12.43 30.70 -2.45
CA ILE A 320 12.18 29.90 -1.24
C ILE A 320 12.28 28.42 -1.59
N SER A 321 12.99 27.65 -0.75
CA SER A 321 13.17 26.21 -0.95
C SER A 321 11.83 25.45 -0.92
N ALA A 322 11.72 24.38 -1.70
CA ALA A 322 10.59 23.44 -1.64
C ALA A 322 10.35 22.92 -0.21
N LEU A 323 9.09 22.62 0.12
CA LEU A 323 8.71 22.22 1.48
C LEU A 323 9.43 20.93 1.91
N THR A 324 9.57 19.97 0.98
CA THR A 324 10.33 18.74 1.23
C THR A 324 11.77 19.03 1.66
N LYS A 325 12.45 19.97 1.00
CA LYS A 325 13.83 20.33 1.34
C LYS A 325 13.87 21.05 2.69
N ALA A 326 13.00 22.03 2.88
CA ALA A 326 12.97 22.85 4.10
C ALA A 326 12.78 22.00 5.37
N LEU A 327 11.85 21.03 5.32
CA LEU A 327 11.61 20.11 6.42
C LEU A 327 12.77 19.12 6.56
N HIS A 328 13.04 18.29 5.57
CA HIS A 328 13.96 17.17 5.77
C HIS A 328 15.41 17.60 6.02
N ALA A 329 15.91 18.63 5.34
CA ALA A 329 17.30 19.08 5.51
C ALA A 329 17.59 19.58 6.94
N SER A 330 16.58 20.21 7.57
CA SER A 330 16.72 20.73 8.94
C SER A 330 16.53 19.65 10.00
N HIS A 331 15.79 18.58 9.70
CA HIS A 331 15.42 17.56 10.67
C HIS A 331 16.32 16.32 10.65
N GLY A 332 17.11 16.07 9.58
CA GLY A 332 18.01 14.91 9.55
C GLY A 332 18.98 14.87 10.74
N THR A 333 19.51 16.02 11.15
CA THR A 333 20.43 16.12 12.30
C THR A 333 19.73 16.33 13.64
N ALA A 334 18.40 16.46 13.66
CA ALA A 334 17.66 16.57 14.92
C ALA A 334 17.79 15.27 15.72
N VAL A 335 17.88 15.39 17.04
CA VAL A 335 18.01 14.26 17.95
C VAL A 335 16.62 13.87 18.46
N ASP A 336 16.27 12.59 18.33
CA ASP A 336 15.06 12.04 18.91
C ASP A 336 15.16 12.03 20.44
N PRO A 337 14.29 12.74 21.17
CA PRO A 337 14.33 12.78 22.62
C PRO A 337 14.07 11.42 23.29
N ALA A 338 13.47 10.44 22.59
CA ALA A 338 13.14 9.13 23.13
C ALA A 338 14.34 8.16 23.14
N ASN A 339 15.27 8.27 22.18
CA ASN A 339 16.39 7.33 22.06
C ASN A 339 17.78 7.98 21.93
N GLY A 340 17.86 9.30 21.79
CA GLY A 340 19.13 10.04 21.71
C GLY A 340 19.88 9.93 20.38
N LEU A 341 19.32 9.28 19.36
CA LEU A 341 19.90 9.19 18.03
C LEU A 341 19.46 10.37 17.16
N THR A 342 20.30 10.75 16.18
CA THR A 342 19.83 11.67 15.13
C THR A 342 18.82 10.95 14.24
N LEU A 343 17.85 11.69 13.69
CA LEU A 343 16.83 11.11 12.81
C LEU A 343 17.44 10.46 11.56
N ASP A 344 18.56 11.00 11.05
CA ASP A 344 19.30 10.41 9.93
C ASP A 344 20.01 9.08 10.25
N SER A 345 20.31 8.84 11.53
CA SER A 345 20.98 7.61 11.99
C SER A 345 20.02 6.46 12.23
N SER A 346 18.70 6.69 12.19
CA SER A 346 17.72 5.62 12.35
C SER A 346 17.76 4.67 11.15
N ASN A 347 17.83 3.38 11.47
CA ASN A 347 17.86 2.27 10.51
C ASN A 347 16.51 1.56 10.37
N ASN A 348 15.45 2.12 10.96
CA ASN A 348 14.10 1.58 10.91
C ASN A 348 13.08 2.71 10.67
N ARG A 349 11.79 2.38 10.59
CA ARG A 349 10.74 3.33 10.20
C ARG A 349 10.47 4.44 11.23
N SER A 350 10.99 4.34 12.45
CA SER A 350 10.64 5.23 13.57
C SER A 350 10.87 6.72 13.27
N ALA A 351 12.02 7.06 12.68
CA ALA A 351 12.37 8.45 12.41
C ALA A 351 11.44 9.07 11.35
N CYS A 352 11.06 8.29 10.34
CA CYS A 352 10.09 8.74 9.34
C CYS A 352 8.69 8.88 9.97
N TYR A 353 8.29 7.92 10.80
CA TYR A 353 6.97 7.91 11.46
C TYR A 353 6.80 8.92 12.59
N MET A 354 7.82 9.69 12.94
CA MET A 354 7.63 10.86 13.81
C MET A 354 6.84 11.97 13.13
N CYS A 355 6.93 12.06 11.79
CA CYS A 355 6.27 13.11 11.00
C CYS A 355 5.31 12.54 9.96
N HIS A 356 5.57 11.34 9.44
CA HIS A 356 4.70 10.67 8.48
C HIS A 356 3.79 9.67 9.19
N PRO A 357 2.59 9.42 8.67
CA PRO A 357 1.72 8.41 9.26
C PRO A 357 2.35 7.02 9.16
N GLY A 358 2.13 6.19 10.19
CA GLY A 358 2.50 4.78 10.13
C GLY A 358 2.83 4.13 11.45
N SER A 359 2.93 4.90 12.54
CA SER A 359 3.14 4.34 13.88
C SER A 359 1.95 3.51 14.34
N VAL A 360 0.73 3.97 14.03
CA VAL A 360 -0.53 3.24 14.26
C VAL A 360 -1.23 2.95 12.94
N THR A 361 -1.33 3.94 12.04
CA THR A 361 -2.05 3.84 10.76
C THR A 361 -1.28 3.14 9.65
N GLN A 362 -0.15 2.49 9.95
CA GLN A 362 0.62 1.63 9.02
C GLN A 362 0.61 2.13 7.56
N CYS A 363 1.13 3.33 7.28
CA CYS A 363 1.11 3.86 5.91
C CYS A 363 1.79 2.89 4.92
N LEU A 364 2.95 2.35 5.31
CA LEU A 364 3.60 1.22 4.63
C LEU A 364 3.06 -0.11 5.19
N ARG A 365 2.16 -0.73 4.43
CA ARG A 365 1.42 -1.95 4.79
C ARG A 365 1.24 -2.95 3.66
N GLY A 366 1.74 -2.64 2.46
CA GLY A 366 1.72 -3.55 1.32
C GLY A 366 2.72 -4.70 1.43
N ALA A 367 2.85 -5.48 0.36
CA ALA A 367 3.67 -6.68 0.31
C ALA A 367 5.16 -6.46 0.66
N MET A 368 5.70 -5.26 0.43
CA MET A 368 7.07 -4.90 0.84
C MET A 368 7.19 -4.70 2.35
N ALA A 369 6.10 -4.34 3.03
CA ALA A 369 6.12 -3.99 4.45
C ALA A 369 6.44 -5.19 5.36
N ASP A 370 6.09 -6.41 4.90
CA ASP A 370 6.16 -7.65 5.67
C ASP A 370 7.34 -8.55 5.31
N VAL A 371 8.21 -8.13 4.38
CA VAL A 371 9.43 -8.88 4.05
C VAL A 371 10.30 -8.96 5.30
N LYS A 372 10.61 -10.19 5.75
CA LYS A 372 11.45 -10.45 6.91
C LYS A 372 12.86 -10.88 6.51
N ASP A 373 13.85 -10.47 7.29
CA ASP A 373 15.20 -11.02 7.22
C ASP A 373 15.29 -12.39 7.93
N SER A 374 16.47 -13.01 7.93
CA SER A 374 16.71 -14.30 8.59
C SER A 374 16.52 -14.26 10.12
N GLY A 375 16.55 -13.06 10.72
CA GLY A 375 16.29 -12.83 12.14
C GLY A 375 14.82 -12.54 12.44
N GLY A 376 13.93 -12.51 11.43
CA GLY A 376 12.51 -12.19 11.60
C GLY A 376 12.20 -10.69 11.68
N ASN A 377 13.19 -9.81 11.49
CA ASN A 377 12.98 -8.36 11.48
C ASN A 377 12.47 -7.90 10.12
N VAL A 378 11.79 -6.76 10.09
CA VAL A 378 11.39 -6.10 8.84
C VAL A 378 12.63 -5.71 8.04
N ALA A 379 12.77 -6.27 6.84
CA ALA A 379 13.92 -6.07 5.97
C ALA A 379 13.83 -4.80 5.10
N ILE A 380 12.61 -4.37 4.75
CA ILE A 380 12.38 -3.19 3.90
C ILE A 380 11.76 -2.07 4.73
N ASN A 381 12.50 -0.98 4.86
CA ASN A 381 12.11 0.22 5.60
C ASN A 381 11.94 1.41 4.65
N CYS A 382 11.43 2.53 5.15
CA CYS A 382 11.28 3.76 4.35
C CYS A 382 12.59 4.17 3.68
N GLN A 383 13.70 4.02 4.42
CA GLN A 383 15.06 4.34 3.96
C GLN A 383 15.57 3.40 2.88
N SER A 384 15.09 2.15 2.84
CA SER A 384 15.41 1.19 1.78
C SER A 384 14.92 1.66 0.42
N CYS A 385 13.90 2.53 0.39
CA CYS A 385 13.33 3.05 -0.86
C CYS A 385 13.72 4.52 -1.10
N HIS A 386 13.62 5.37 -0.08
CA HIS A 386 13.77 6.83 -0.23
C HIS A 386 15.15 7.37 0.21
N GLY A 387 16.00 6.52 0.80
CA GLY A 387 17.22 6.94 1.48
C GLY A 387 16.95 7.57 2.85
N ARG A 388 18.02 8.06 3.50
CA ARG A 388 17.93 8.74 4.80
C ARG A 388 17.28 10.12 4.68
N ILE A 389 16.83 10.70 5.80
CA ILE A 389 16.11 11.99 5.83
C ILE A 389 16.91 13.10 5.14
N SER A 390 18.23 13.17 5.36
CA SER A 390 19.12 14.13 4.71
C SER A 390 19.10 14.01 3.17
N LYS A 391 19.00 12.78 2.65
CA LYS A 391 18.86 12.51 1.21
C LYS A 391 17.50 12.94 0.68
N VAL A 392 16.43 12.71 1.45
CA VAL A 392 15.07 13.22 1.12
C VAL A 392 15.06 14.74 1.03
N GLY A 393 15.83 15.41 1.90
CA GLY A 393 16.02 16.86 1.90
C GLY A 393 17.07 17.40 0.96
N ALA A 394 17.68 16.57 0.11
CA ALA A 394 18.75 17.02 -0.78
C ALA A 394 18.24 18.06 -1.79
N ALA A 395 19.05 19.08 -2.07
CA ALA A 395 18.71 20.13 -3.03
C ALA A 395 18.49 19.62 -4.46
N THR A 396 19.08 18.47 -4.79
CA THR A 396 18.97 17.80 -6.08
C THR A 396 17.73 16.90 -6.21
N ARG A 397 16.97 16.69 -5.13
CA ARG A 397 15.78 15.84 -5.15
C ARG A 397 14.51 16.66 -5.39
N SER A 398 13.74 16.28 -6.40
CA SER A 398 12.40 16.82 -6.64
C SER A 398 11.39 16.00 -5.85
N GLY A 399 10.97 16.44 -4.66
CA GLY A 399 10.02 15.68 -3.84
C GLY A 399 8.72 15.36 -4.59
N TRP A 400 8.14 14.19 -4.35
CA TRP A 400 6.93 13.66 -5.02
C TRP A 400 7.10 13.35 -6.52
N LEU A 401 8.29 13.57 -7.09
CA LEU A 401 8.64 13.26 -8.48
C LEU A 401 9.84 12.31 -8.55
N SER A 402 10.86 12.54 -7.73
CA SER A 402 12.01 11.66 -7.51
C SER A 402 11.64 10.60 -6.46
N GLU A 403 10.80 9.65 -6.86
CA GLU A 403 10.35 8.54 -6.03
C GLU A 403 10.91 7.19 -6.51
N PRO A 404 10.88 6.14 -5.66
CA PRO A 404 11.36 4.82 -6.02
C PRO A 404 10.60 4.26 -7.22
N ASN A 405 11.30 3.46 -8.02
CA ASN A 405 10.72 2.74 -9.13
C ASN A 405 10.92 1.23 -8.98
N CYS A 406 10.11 0.46 -9.69
CA CYS A 406 10.03 -0.98 -9.54
C CYS A 406 11.33 -1.68 -9.96
N GLN A 407 11.95 -1.23 -11.07
CA GLN A 407 13.14 -1.86 -11.63
C GLN A 407 14.36 -1.74 -10.70
N ALA A 408 14.42 -0.73 -9.83
CA ALA A 408 15.48 -0.59 -8.84
C ALA A 408 15.62 -1.84 -7.93
N CYS A 409 14.51 -2.56 -7.70
CA CYS A 409 14.51 -3.81 -6.96
C CYS A 409 14.26 -5.04 -7.84
N HIS A 410 13.44 -4.94 -8.89
CA HIS A 410 12.95 -6.07 -9.67
C HIS A 410 13.59 -6.12 -11.06
N TYR A 411 14.58 -6.98 -11.24
CA TYR A 411 15.37 -7.12 -12.47
C TYR A 411 15.91 -8.54 -12.59
N ASP A 412 16.13 -9.06 -13.80
CA ASP A 412 16.78 -10.35 -14.07
C ASP A 412 16.24 -11.52 -13.22
N SER A 413 14.94 -11.50 -12.91
CA SER A 413 14.28 -12.48 -12.02
C SER A 413 14.76 -12.48 -10.56
N LYS A 414 15.49 -11.43 -10.16
CA LYS A 414 16.01 -11.15 -8.82
C LYS A 414 15.19 -10.06 -8.14
N ARG A 415 15.40 -9.94 -6.83
CA ARG A 415 14.77 -8.92 -5.99
C ARG A 415 15.76 -8.36 -4.97
N GLU A 416 16.03 -7.07 -5.03
CA GLU A 416 16.77 -6.36 -3.97
C GLU A 416 15.90 -6.11 -2.73
N LEU A 417 16.56 -5.95 -1.58
CA LEU A 417 15.93 -5.48 -0.33
C LEU A 417 16.03 -3.95 -0.16
N SER A 418 16.78 -3.28 -1.03
CA SER A 418 16.94 -1.83 -1.07
C SER A 418 16.89 -1.35 -2.52
N ALA A 419 16.05 -0.37 -2.81
CA ALA A 419 16.00 0.30 -4.10
C ALA A 419 17.13 1.32 -4.25
N VAL A 420 17.87 1.62 -3.17
CA VAL A 420 18.94 2.62 -3.16
C VAL A 420 20.29 2.03 -2.77
N ASP A 421 21.35 2.61 -3.30
CA ASP A 421 22.74 2.35 -2.92
C ASP A 421 23.08 2.91 -1.52
N THR A 422 24.33 2.73 -1.10
CA THR A 422 24.81 3.23 0.21
C THR A 422 24.80 4.75 0.35
N GLN A 423 24.71 5.49 -0.76
CA GLN A 423 24.63 6.94 -0.84
C GLN A 423 23.18 7.42 -1.03
N GLY A 424 22.21 6.51 -1.00
CA GLY A 424 20.79 6.79 -1.18
C GLY A 424 20.41 7.14 -2.63
N ASN A 425 21.24 6.83 -3.63
CA ASN A 425 20.86 6.95 -5.04
C ASN A 425 20.08 5.72 -5.48
N LEU A 426 19.09 5.90 -6.33
CA LEU A 426 18.28 4.82 -6.85
C LEU A 426 19.13 3.87 -7.71
N LEU A 427 19.01 2.56 -7.46
CA LEU A 427 19.63 1.52 -8.28
C LEU A 427 19.02 1.52 -9.68
N ASN A 428 19.85 1.26 -10.68
CA ASN A 428 19.44 1.27 -12.07
C ASN A 428 19.93 0.01 -12.77
N TRP A 429 18.99 -0.74 -13.34
CA TRP A 429 19.22 -2.01 -14.01
C TRP A 429 18.71 -1.93 -15.44
N SER A 430 19.35 -2.68 -16.35
CA SER A 430 18.99 -2.67 -17.78
C SER A 430 17.69 -3.44 -18.08
N ASP A 431 17.31 -4.39 -17.22
CA ASP A 431 16.05 -5.14 -17.40
C ASP A 431 14.85 -4.25 -17.08
N ALA A 432 14.00 -4.04 -18.09
CA ALA A 432 12.82 -3.19 -18.01
C ALA A 432 11.51 -3.97 -17.78
N ARG A 433 11.54 -5.30 -17.57
CA ARG A 433 10.32 -6.12 -17.51
C ARG A 433 9.32 -5.71 -16.43
N PHE A 434 9.84 -5.24 -15.30
CA PHE A 434 9.05 -4.74 -14.18
C PHE A 434 9.14 -3.22 -14.03
N ALA A 435 9.78 -2.51 -14.97
CA ALA A 435 10.01 -1.09 -14.84
C ALA A 435 8.72 -0.28 -14.84
N THR A 436 8.73 0.81 -14.06
CA THR A 436 7.74 1.88 -14.22
C THR A 436 7.89 2.54 -15.58
N ALA A 437 6.81 3.15 -16.08
CA ALA A 437 6.84 3.87 -17.34
C ALA A 437 7.78 5.10 -17.25
N GLN A 438 8.68 5.22 -18.22
CA GLN A 438 9.55 6.40 -18.33
C GLN A 438 8.76 7.64 -18.72
N ASN A 439 9.25 8.80 -18.29
CA ASN A 439 8.67 10.12 -18.56
C ASN A 439 7.20 10.26 -18.12
N LYS A 440 6.84 9.64 -16.99
CA LYS A 440 5.51 9.68 -16.40
C LYS A 440 5.61 10.14 -14.94
N PRO A 441 4.93 11.23 -14.53
CA PRO A 441 3.95 12.01 -15.30
C PRO A 441 4.56 13.04 -16.27
N SER A 442 5.87 13.29 -16.17
CA SER A 442 6.60 14.24 -17.00
C SER A 442 8.00 13.75 -17.30
N GLU A 443 8.66 14.42 -18.26
CA GLU A 443 10.01 14.10 -18.70
C GLU A 443 11.00 13.97 -17.54
N GLY A 444 11.79 12.89 -17.53
CA GLY A 444 12.79 12.61 -16.50
C GLY A 444 12.27 11.89 -15.26
N PHE A 445 10.96 11.61 -15.15
CA PHE A 445 10.38 10.91 -13.99
C PHE A 445 9.71 9.59 -14.38
N SER A 446 9.58 8.67 -13.42
CA SER A 446 8.99 7.34 -13.66
C SER A 446 8.20 6.88 -12.44
N LEU A 447 7.04 7.49 -12.23
CA LEU A 447 6.22 7.24 -11.05
C LEU A 447 5.32 6.02 -11.27
N TYR A 448 5.34 5.10 -10.30
CA TYR A 448 4.47 3.93 -10.24
C TYR A 448 2.98 4.27 -10.41
N ARG A 449 2.49 5.31 -9.72
CA ARG A 449 1.06 5.69 -9.73
C ARG A 449 0.54 6.21 -11.09
N PHE A 450 1.44 6.52 -12.02
CA PHE A 450 1.13 6.96 -13.40
C PHE A 450 1.64 5.96 -14.45
N SER A 451 2.11 4.80 -14.02
CA SER A 451 2.62 3.76 -14.91
C SER A 451 1.50 2.82 -15.32
N THR A 452 1.49 2.45 -16.60
CA THR A 452 0.56 1.48 -17.17
C THR A 452 1.28 0.21 -17.59
N GLY A 453 0.51 -0.88 -17.70
CA GLY A 453 0.99 -2.17 -18.17
C GLY A 453 0.02 -2.80 -19.16
N HIS A 454 -0.29 -4.09 -18.94
CA HIS A 454 -1.14 -4.88 -19.82
C HIS A 454 -2.51 -4.24 -20.06
N GLY A 455 -2.89 -4.06 -21.33
CA GLY A 455 -4.20 -3.50 -21.70
C GLY A 455 -4.41 -2.04 -21.31
N ASN A 456 -3.33 -1.26 -21.11
CA ASN A 456 -3.35 0.11 -20.57
C ASN A 456 -3.95 0.21 -19.15
N LEU A 457 -4.02 -0.90 -18.42
CA LEU A 457 -4.34 -0.86 -16.99
C LEU A 457 -3.21 -0.18 -16.24
N GLN A 458 -3.57 0.66 -15.27
CA GLN A 458 -2.62 1.25 -14.36
C GLN A 458 -2.00 0.18 -13.48
N CYS A 459 -0.72 0.33 -13.12
CA CYS A 459 -0.06 -0.58 -12.20
C CYS A 459 -0.87 -0.74 -10.91
N SER A 460 -1.41 0.37 -10.38
CA SER A 460 -2.23 0.36 -9.16
C SER A 460 -3.57 -0.35 -9.29
N ALA A 461 -4.11 -0.49 -10.50
CA ALA A 461 -5.35 -1.24 -10.70
C ALA A 461 -5.16 -2.73 -10.38
N CYS A 462 -3.98 -3.28 -10.71
CA CYS A 462 -3.66 -4.69 -10.44
C CYS A 462 -2.95 -4.89 -9.10
N HIS A 463 -2.01 -4.01 -8.79
CA HIS A 463 -1.10 -4.17 -7.66
C HIS A 463 -1.55 -3.45 -6.39
N GLY A 464 -2.49 -2.49 -6.44
CA GLY A 464 -2.88 -1.66 -5.30
C GLY A 464 -2.17 -0.30 -5.28
N SER A 465 -2.43 0.50 -4.26
CA SER A 465 -1.84 1.84 -4.16
C SER A 465 -0.36 1.79 -3.74
N THR A 466 0.40 2.87 -3.98
CA THR A 466 1.75 3.02 -3.41
C THR A 466 1.74 2.76 -1.90
N HIS A 467 2.70 2.02 -1.36
CA HIS A 467 2.79 1.63 0.06
C HIS A 467 1.71 0.65 0.56
N ALA A 468 0.73 0.33 -0.28
CA ALA A 468 -0.38 -0.59 0.00
C ALA A 468 -0.53 -1.59 -1.16
N GLU A 469 0.59 -1.99 -1.77
CA GLU A 469 0.59 -3.00 -2.81
C GLU A 469 0.17 -4.36 -2.24
N PHE A 470 -0.72 -5.06 -2.92
CA PHE A 470 -1.32 -6.30 -2.43
C PHE A 470 -0.32 -7.46 -2.32
N PRO A 471 -0.52 -8.38 -1.35
CA PRO A 471 -1.50 -8.29 -0.27
C PRO A 471 -1.07 -7.25 0.78
N THR A 472 -2.06 -6.67 1.45
CA THR A 472 -1.83 -5.71 2.54
C THR A 472 -2.09 -6.33 3.90
N SER A 473 -1.47 -5.80 4.95
CA SER A 473 -1.80 -6.17 6.34
C SER A 473 -3.16 -5.64 6.80
N GLU A 474 -3.67 -4.57 6.18
CA GLU A 474 -5.02 -4.01 6.42
C GLU A 474 -6.08 -4.81 5.65
N PRO A 475 -7.05 -5.47 6.31
CA PRO A 475 -8.06 -6.28 5.65
C PRO A 475 -8.94 -5.54 4.65
N ASN A 476 -9.29 -4.28 4.90
CA ASN A 476 -10.20 -3.52 4.02
C ASN A 476 -9.60 -3.24 2.63
N ASP A 477 -8.27 -3.09 2.53
CA ASP A 477 -7.57 -2.97 1.23
C ASP A 477 -7.75 -4.23 0.38
N ASN A 478 -7.74 -5.42 1.00
CA ASN A 478 -7.81 -6.69 0.28
C ASN A 478 -9.21 -7.07 -0.23
N LEU A 479 -10.26 -6.31 0.13
CA LEU A 479 -11.64 -6.64 -0.23
C LEU A 479 -11.85 -6.77 -1.74
N GLN A 480 -11.27 -5.84 -2.52
CA GLN A 480 -11.36 -5.86 -3.98
C GLN A 480 -10.67 -7.09 -4.58
N SER A 481 -9.42 -7.37 -4.18
CA SER A 481 -8.67 -8.51 -4.73
C SER A 481 -9.35 -9.83 -4.38
N ILE A 482 -9.82 -10.00 -3.14
CA ILE A 482 -10.58 -11.18 -2.74
C ILE A 482 -11.87 -11.32 -3.56
N ALA A 483 -12.62 -10.23 -3.76
CA ALA A 483 -13.86 -10.29 -4.54
C ALA A 483 -13.64 -10.66 -6.01
N LEU A 484 -12.51 -10.26 -6.59
CA LEU A 484 -12.21 -10.49 -8.01
C LEU A 484 -11.64 -11.89 -8.29
N GLN A 485 -10.73 -12.38 -7.45
CA GLN A 485 -9.99 -13.64 -7.71
C GLN A 485 -10.05 -14.66 -6.58
N GLY A 486 -10.76 -14.38 -5.48
CA GLY A 486 -10.99 -15.32 -4.38
C GLY A 486 -9.88 -15.34 -3.31
N TYR A 487 -8.85 -14.51 -3.43
CA TYR A 487 -7.77 -14.40 -2.44
C TYR A 487 -7.16 -12.99 -2.42
N ALA A 488 -6.54 -12.65 -1.28
CA ALA A 488 -5.80 -11.40 -1.11
C ALA A 488 -4.47 -11.46 -1.87
N GLY A 489 -4.24 -10.51 -2.76
CA GLY A 489 -3.00 -10.43 -3.54
C GLY A 489 -3.15 -9.55 -4.77
N THR A 490 -2.04 -9.34 -5.48
CA THR A 490 -2.07 -8.70 -6.80
C THR A 490 -3.10 -9.39 -7.68
N VAL A 491 -3.93 -8.63 -8.39
CA VAL A 491 -4.89 -9.17 -9.36
C VAL A 491 -4.10 -9.85 -10.48
N HIS A 492 -4.19 -11.17 -10.54
CA HIS A 492 -3.31 -12.02 -11.33
C HIS A 492 -4.08 -13.05 -12.16
N GLU A 493 -5.26 -13.48 -11.71
CA GLU A 493 -6.06 -14.45 -12.46
C GLU A 493 -6.63 -13.81 -13.74
N CYS A 494 -6.23 -14.30 -14.92
CA CYS A 494 -6.60 -13.73 -16.22
C CYS A 494 -8.13 -13.66 -16.41
N THR A 495 -8.87 -14.59 -15.79
CA THR A 495 -10.33 -14.65 -15.82
C THR A 495 -11.02 -13.49 -15.10
N VAL A 496 -10.27 -12.68 -14.34
CA VAL A 496 -10.77 -11.41 -13.82
C VAL A 496 -11.07 -10.46 -14.99
N CYS A 497 -10.21 -10.39 -16.00
CA CYS A 497 -10.35 -9.44 -17.10
C CYS A 497 -10.78 -10.06 -18.43
N HIS A 498 -10.71 -11.40 -18.56
CA HIS A 498 -11.04 -12.10 -19.79
C HIS A 498 -12.09 -13.19 -19.54
N ALA A 499 -13.24 -13.11 -20.22
CA ALA A 499 -14.24 -14.17 -20.22
C ALA A 499 -13.71 -15.43 -20.92
N THR A 500 -12.92 -15.22 -21.98
CA THR A 500 -12.12 -16.25 -22.66
C THR A 500 -10.66 -15.83 -22.61
N VAL A 501 -9.84 -16.54 -21.85
CA VAL A 501 -8.40 -16.23 -21.73
C VAL A 501 -7.70 -16.60 -23.04
N PRO A 502 -7.04 -15.66 -23.74
CA PRO A 502 -6.24 -15.99 -24.92
C PRO A 502 -5.14 -16.99 -24.56
N ASN A 503 -4.79 -17.93 -25.45
CA ASN A 503 -3.66 -18.82 -25.24
C ASN A 503 -2.39 -18.22 -25.85
N THR A 504 -1.46 -17.75 -25.02
CA THR A 504 -0.26 -17.02 -25.44
C THR A 504 0.93 -17.36 -24.56
N ALA A 505 2.13 -17.35 -25.13
CA ALA A 505 3.39 -17.60 -24.43
C ALA A 505 3.94 -16.36 -23.70
N ASN A 506 3.50 -15.16 -24.06
CA ASN A 506 4.07 -13.91 -23.53
C ASN A 506 3.13 -12.69 -23.61
N GLY A 507 1.85 -12.88 -23.96
CA GLY A 507 0.90 -11.78 -24.14
C GLY A 507 0.31 -11.22 -22.84
N GLY A 508 0.59 -11.84 -21.70
CA GLY A 508 0.19 -11.37 -20.38
C GLY A 508 1.07 -10.24 -19.82
N PRO A 509 0.74 -9.70 -18.63
CA PRO A 509 1.57 -8.73 -17.95
C PRO A 509 2.98 -9.29 -17.71
N HIS A 510 4.01 -8.44 -17.77
CA HIS A 510 5.42 -8.82 -17.54
C HIS A 510 5.92 -9.98 -18.44
N GLY A 511 5.33 -10.16 -19.62
CA GLY A 511 5.68 -11.25 -20.54
C GLY A 511 5.19 -12.63 -20.06
N MET A 512 4.18 -12.66 -19.20
CA MET A 512 3.57 -13.90 -18.73
C MET A 512 2.83 -14.64 -19.85
N HIS A 513 2.91 -15.96 -19.81
CA HIS A 513 2.04 -16.83 -20.60
C HIS A 513 0.68 -17.03 -19.92
N SER A 514 -0.28 -17.56 -20.66
CA SER A 514 -1.60 -17.92 -20.16
C SER A 514 -1.51 -19.04 -19.12
N ILE A 515 -2.40 -19.04 -18.14
CA ILE A 515 -2.49 -20.09 -17.12
C ILE A 515 -3.76 -20.92 -17.34
N GLY A 516 -3.66 -22.24 -17.14
CA GLY A 516 -4.81 -23.14 -17.29
C GLY A 516 -4.51 -24.37 -18.15
N SER A 517 -5.46 -25.30 -18.20
CA SER A 517 -5.31 -26.57 -18.94
C SER A 517 -5.08 -26.37 -20.44
N ALA A 518 -5.65 -25.31 -21.03
CA ALA A 518 -5.41 -24.97 -22.43
C ALA A 518 -3.95 -24.60 -22.71
N TRP A 519 -3.28 -23.91 -21.78
CA TRP A 519 -1.84 -23.65 -21.87
C TRP A 519 -1.05 -24.95 -21.70
N VAL A 520 -1.35 -25.72 -20.63
CA VAL A 520 -0.64 -26.98 -20.35
C VAL A 520 -0.66 -27.92 -21.55
N GLY A 521 -1.79 -28.07 -22.24
CA GLY A 521 -1.89 -28.93 -23.42
C GLY A 521 -1.24 -28.40 -24.71
N ASN A 522 -0.79 -27.14 -24.75
CA ASN A 522 -0.28 -26.51 -25.99
C ASN A 522 1.11 -25.87 -25.85
N HIS A 523 1.64 -25.77 -24.62
CA HIS A 523 2.87 -25.01 -24.34
C HIS A 523 4.12 -25.58 -25.03
N GLU A 524 4.09 -26.82 -25.49
CA GLU A 524 5.20 -27.49 -26.20
C GLU A 524 5.69 -26.68 -27.40
N HIS A 525 4.78 -26.09 -28.19
CA HIS A 525 5.10 -25.22 -29.33
C HIS A 525 5.92 -23.98 -28.92
N SER A 526 5.82 -23.58 -27.65
CA SER A 526 6.55 -22.46 -27.05
C SER A 526 7.87 -22.90 -26.39
N ALA A 527 8.25 -24.18 -26.54
CA ALA A 527 9.43 -24.81 -25.94
C ALA A 527 10.18 -25.76 -26.89
N GLU A 528 9.88 -25.77 -28.20
CA GLU A 528 10.46 -26.71 -29.18
C GLU A 528 11.97 -26.49 -29.39
N THR A 529 12.40 -25.23 -29.45
CA THR A 529 13.81 -24.86 -29.67
C THR A 529 14.53 -24.52 -28.37
N ALA A 530 15.87 -24.62 -28.39
CA ALA A 530 16.68 -24.23 -27.24
C ALA A 530 16.49 -22.77 -26.83
N SER A 531 16.31 -21.88 -27.81
CA SER A 531 16.08 -20.45 -27.56
C SER A 531 14.71 -20.20 -26.91
N GLN A 532 13.66 -20.86 -27.40
CA GLN A 532 12.33 -20.78 -26.80
C GLN A 532 12.34 -21.29 -25.35
N ARG A 533 12.98 -22.42 -25.07
CA ARG A 533 13.15 -22.91 -23.69
C ARG A 533 13.92 -21.94 -22.82
N ALA A 534 15.01 -21.36 -23.32
CA ALA A 534 15.78 -20.39 -22.58
C ALA A 534 14.96 -19.17 -22.15
N SER A 535 13.92 -18.78 -22.91
CA SER A 535 13.03 -17.68 -22.54
C SER A 535 12.20 -17.96 -21.27
N CYS A 536 11.86 -19.23 -21.01
CA CYS A 536 11.11 -19.66 -19.83
C CYS A 536 11.94 -19.51 -18.54
N ALA A 537 13.26 -19.59 -18.65
CA ALA A 537 14.19 -19.60 -17.52
C ALA A 537 14.10 -18.33 -16.66
N TYR A 538 13.69 -17.20 -17.24
CA TYR A 538 13.46 -15.98 -16.48
C TYR A 538 12.38 -16.20 -15.40
N CYS A 539 11.21 -16.72 -15.77
CA CYS A 539 10.13 -16.91 -14.81
C CYS A 539 10.26 -18.23 -14.03
N HIS A 540 10.85 -19.27 -14.63
CA HIS A 540 10.91 -20.63 -14.07
C HIS A 540 12.28 -21.02 -13.50
N GLY A 541 13.21 -20.07 -13.41
CA GLY A 541 14.58 -20.32 -12.93
C GLY A 541 15.50 -20.87 -14.02
N ALA A 542 16.80 -20.58 -13.89
CA ALA A 542 17.83 -21.04 -14.83
C ALA A 542 17.95 -22.58 -14.91
N ASP A 543 17.52 -23.28 -13.87
CA ASP A 543 17.47 -24.74 -13.77
C ASP A 543 16.08 -25.32 -14.12
N PHE A 544 15.11 -24.48 -14.48
CA PHE A 544 13.73 -24.85 -14.80
C PHE A 544 12.97 -25.57 -13.68
N ARG A 545 13.39 -25.43 -12.43
CA ARG A 545 12.74 -26.04 -11.25
C ARG A 545 11.69 -25.15 -10.60
N GLY A 546 11.46 -23.97 -11.17
CA GLY A 546 10.58 -22.95 -10.65
C GLY A 546 11.35 -21.82 -9.97
N SER A 547 10.68 -20.69 -9.85
CA SER A 547 11.18 -19.52 -9.12
C SER A 547 10.02 -18.85 -8.38
N PRO A 548 10.26 -17.85 -7.52
CA PRO A 548 9.18 -17.06 -6.94
C PRO A 548 8.21 -16.46 -7.97
N LEU A 549 8.65 -16.24 -9.22
CA LEU A 549 7.81 -15.74 -10.31
C LEU A 549 6.87 -16.80 -10.91
N SER A 550 7.21 -18.10 -10.83
CA SER A 550 6.36 -19.19 -11.32
C SER A 550 5.40 -19.75 -10.27
N GLN A 551 5.23 -19.04 -9.15
CA GLN A 551 4.45 -19.49 -8.01
C GLN A 551 2.94 -19.42 -8.29
N VAL A 552 2.21 -20.53 -8.09
CA VAL A 552 0.74 -20.48 -8.11
C VAL A 552 0.21 -19.79 -6.86
N LYS A 553 -0.83 -18.97 -7.00
CA LYS A 553 -1.43 -18.23 -5.88
C LYS A 553 -2.63 -18.91 -5.23
N MET A 554 -3.20 -19.88 -5.93
CA MET A 554 -4.26 -20.75 -5.43
C MET A 554 -3.95 -22.18 -5.82
N ALA A 555 -4.56 -23.15 -5.11
CA ALA A 555 -4.41 -24.55 -5.46
C ALA A 555 -4.95 -24.79 -6.88
N LYS A 556 -4.16 -25.49 -7.70
CA LYS A 556 -4.51 -25.81 -9.09
C LYS A 556 -4.10 -27.25 -9.38
N THR A 557 -4.94 -27.97 -10.12
CA THR A 557 -4.62 -29.30 -10.61
C THR A 557 -4.68 -29.27 -12.13
N PHE A 558 -3.62 -29.73 -12.76
CA PHE A 558 -3.50 -29.83 -14.22
C PHE A 558 -3.36 -31.29 -14.62
N ASN A 559 -3.92 -31.63 -15.78
CA ASN A 559 -3.60 -32.88 -16.44
C ASN A 559 -2.40 -32.64 -17.36
N ALA A 560 -1.28 -33.31 -17.10
CA ALA A 560 -0.11 -33.33 -17.96
C ALA A 560 0.05 -34.77 -18.45
N ASP A 561 0.03 -35.02 -19.76
CA ASP A 561 0.27 -36.33 -20.36
C ASP A 561 -0.49 -37.50 -19.70
N GLY A 562 -1.77 -37.30 -19.39
CA GLY A 562 -2.63 -38.35 -18.82
C GLY A 562 -2.49 -38.56 -17.31
N HIS A 563 -1.68 -37.78 -16.60
CA HIS A 563 -1.60 -37.80 -15.13
C HIS A 563 -1.89 -36.42 -14.53
N ASN A 564 -2.39 -36.42 -13.29
CA ASN A 564 -2.74 -35.19 -12.59
C ASN A 564 -1.57 -34.69 -11.75
N VAL A 565 -1.15 -33.45 -11.99
CA VAL A 565 -0.17 -32.73 -11.16
C VAL A 565 -0.91 -31.65 -10.40
N SER A 566 -0.79 -31.67 -9.07
CA SER A 566 -1.48 -30.73 -8.19
C SER A 566 -0.47 -29.82 -7.49
N TYR A 567 -0.80 -28.53 -7.49
CA TYR A 567 -0.05 -27.48 -6.83
C TYR A 567 -0.87 -26.92 -5.69
N VAL A 568 -0.22 -26.67 -4.55
CA VAL A 568 -0.80 -25.87 -3.47
C VAL A 568 -0.47 -24.40 -3.67
N ALA A 569 -1.28 -23.51 -3.09
CA ALA A 569 -0.97 -22.08 -3.08
C ALA A 569 0.45 -21.86 -2.52
N GLY A 570 1.24 -21.08 -3.24
CA GLY A 570 2.62 -20.80 -2.88
C GLY A 570 3.66 -21.78 -3.47
N GLN A 571 3.24 -22.83 -4.15
CA GLN A 571 4.18 -23.75 -4.81
C GLN A 571 4.68 -23.16 -6.14
N GLN A 572 5.99 -23.26 -6.36
CA GLN A 572 6.64 -22.86 -7.62
C GLN A 572 6.43 -23.96 -8.67
N VAL A 573 6.18 -23.55 -9.92
CA VAL A 573 5.99 -24.46 -11.05
C VAL A 573 7.30 -24.59 -11.82
N GLY A 574 7.76 -25.82 -12.05
CA GLY A 574 8.93 -26.15 -12.86
C GLY A 574 8.64 -27.22 -13.91
N CYS A 575 9.51 -27.34 -14.92
CA CYS A 575 9.39 -28.36 -15.97
C CYS A 575 9.44 -29.79 -15.40
N TYR A 576 10.23 -29.97 -14.33
CA TYR A 576 10.46 -31.27 -13.69
C TYR A 576 9.26 -31.80 -12.88
N ASP A 577 8.22 -30.98 -12.70
CA ASP A 577 7.00 -31.41 -12.01
C ASP A 577 6.15 -32.35 -12.90
N CYS A 578 6.30 -32.24 -14.23
CA CYS A 578 5.58 -33.04 -15.22
C CYS A 578 6.49 -33.85 -16.14
N HIS A 579 7.71 -33.38 -16.42
CA HIS A 579 8.62 -33.95 -17.42
C HIS A 579 9.99 -34.34 -16.83
N SER A 580 10.78 -35.12 -17.58
CA SER A 580 12.17 -35.44 -17.21
C SER A 580 13.16 -34.26 -17.36
N GLY A 581 12.70 -33.11 -17.84
CA GLY A 581 13.49 -31.90 -18.01
C GLY A 581 12.84 -30.91 -18.98
N PRO A 582 13.52 -29.80 -19.30
CA PRO A 582 12.97 -28.75 -20.16
C PRO A 582 12.84 -29.18 -21.63
N THR A 583 13.56 -30.21 -22.08
CA THR A 583 13.44 -30.80 -23.43
C THR A 583 12.25 -31.75 -23.57
N GLY A 584 11.41 -31.88 -22.54
CA GLY A 584 10.34 -32.85 -22.47
C GLY A 584 10.81 -34.26 -22.09
N GLY A 585 9.94 -35.23 -22.34
CA GLY A 585 10.13 -36.64 -21.99
C GLY A 585 9.27 -37.06 -20.80
N ALA A 586 8.67 -38.26 -20.90
CA ALA A 586 7.88 -38.82 -19.82
C ALA A 586 8.76 -39.00 -18.57
N LEU A 587 8.26 -38.57 -17.41
CA LEU A 587 8.79 -39.04 -16.15
C LEU A 587 8.72 -40.56 -16.19
N THR A 588 9.87 -41.22 -16.29
CA THR A 588 9.90 -42.66 -16.13
C THR A 588 9.44 -42.89 -14.70
N LEU A 589 8.25 -43.49 -14.52
CA LEU A 589 7.81 -44.07 -13.26
C LEU A 589 8.77 -45.23 -12.92
N LYS A 590 10.04 -44.92 -12.66
CA LYS A 590 10.81 -45.72 -11.74
C LYS A 590 10.15 -45.46 -10.41
N THR A 591 9.53 -46.50 -9.88
CA THR A 591 9.18 -46.67 -8.47
C THR A 591 10.40 -46.37 -7.60
N ASN A 592 10.71 -45.08 -7.42
CA ASN A 592 11.69 -44.58 -6.47
C ASN A 592 10.93 -43.94 -5.32
N TYR A 593 10.14 -44.77 -4.63
CA TYR A 593 9.78 -44.56 -3.23
C TYR A 593 10.99 -44.78 -2.30
N ALA A 594 12.22 -44.50 -2.76
CA ALA A 594 13.45 -44.87 -2.06
C ALA A 594 14.54 -43.78 -2.03
N SER A 595 14.33 -42.58 -2.59
CA SER A 595 15.36 -41.52 -2.52
C SER A 595 14.89 -40.14 -2.03
N ARG A 596 13.60 -39.95 -1.72
CA ARG A 596 13.10 -38.72 -1.10
C ARG A 596 13.21 -38.67 0.44
N ASP A 597 13.56 -39.77 1.10
CA ASP A 597 13.70 -39.83 2.57
C ASP A 597 15.15 -39.71 3.11
N GLN A 598 16.17 -39.76 2.26
CA GLN A 598 17.57 -39.78 2.76
C GLN A 598 18.10 -38.38 3.16
N GLY A 599 17.49 -37.29 2.68
CA GLY A 599 17.87 -35.92 3.06
C GLY A 599 17.22 -35.47 4.37
N PHE A 600 15.92 -35.72 4.54
CA PHE A 600 15.18 -35.25 5.70
C PHE A 600 15.47 -36.08 6.96
N PHE A 601 15.68 -37.41 6.82
CA PHE A 601 16.06 -38.25 7.95
C PHE A 601 17.54 -38.11 8.35
N SER A 602 18.46 -37.77 7.44
CA SER A 602 19.88 -37.57 7.81
C SER A 602 20.11 -36.26 8.55
N GLU A 603 19.37 -35.20 8.24
CA GLU A 603 19.36 -33.95 9.03
C GLU A 603 18.66 -34.13 10.38
N LEU A 604 17.59 -34.94 10.44
CA LEU A 604 16.94 -35.26 11.72
C LEU A 604 17.83 -36.13 12.62
N LEU A 605 18.55 -37.10 12.05
CA LEU A 605 19.50 -37.98 12.77
C LEU A 605 20.78 -37.26 13.18
N SER A 606 21.29 -36.31 12.39
CA SER A 606 22.45 -35.49 12.79
C SER A 606 22.07 -34.48 13.89
N SER A 607 20.86 -33.92 13.81
CA SER A 607 20.25 -33.06 14.83
C SER A 607 20.03 -33.81 16.15
N THR A 608 19.44 -35.02 16.11
CA THR A 608 19.23 -35.84 17.32
C THR A 608 20.53 -36.38 17.90
N ARG A 609 21.53 -36.77 17.09
CA ARG A 609 22.86 -37.12 17.61
C ARG A 609 23.54 -35.94 18.29
N SER A 610 23.49 -34.75 17.69
CA SER A 610 24.09 -33.54 18.25
C SER A 610 23.42 -33.12 19.55
N TYR A 611 22.08 -33.26 19.62
CA TYR A 611 21.30 -33.00 20.83
C TYR A 611 21.56 -34.03 21.94
N LEU A 612 21.68 -35.33 21.60
CA LEU A 612 21.98 -36.39 22.56
C LEU A 612 23.43 -36.36 23.06
N VAL A 613 24.38 -35.93 22.24
CA VAL A 613 25.77 -35.68 22.67
C VAL A 613 25.83 -34.48 23.61
N ALA A 614 25.14 -33.38 23.28
CA ALA A 614 25.05 -32.22 24.17
C ALA A 614 24.35 -32.52 25.51
N LEU A 615 23.36 -33.43 25.51
CA LEU A 615 22.72 -33.93 26.74
C LEU A 615 23.64 -34.85 27.55
N ARG A 616 24.38 -35.75 26.90
CA ARG A 616 25.38 -36.59 27.56
C ARG A 616 26.47 -35.75 28.23
N ASP A 617 27.01 -34.75 27.54
CA ASP A 617 28.09 -33.91 28.08
C ASP A 617 27.61 -33.03 29.24
N LYS A 618 26.34 -32.58 29.22
CA LYS A 618 25.70 -31.90 30.36
C LYS A 618 25.43 -32.83 31.55
N VAL A 619 25.05 -34.10 31.31
CA VAL A 619 24.82 -35.08 32.38
C VAL A 619 26.15 -35.52 33.02
N VAL A 620 27.23 -35.66 32.23
CA VAL A 620 28.58 -35.95 32.74
C VAL A 620 29.15 -34.77 33.55
N ALA A 621 28.86 -33.53 33.16
CA ALA A 621 29.26 -32.34 33.93
C ALA A 621 28.49 -32.17 35.25
N ILE A 622 27.26 -32.69 35.36
CA ILE A 622 26.45 -32.65 36.59
C ILE A 622 26.77 -33.82 37.53
N ALA A 623 27.26 -34.95 37.01
CA ALA A 623 27.67 -36.11 37.81
C ALA A 623 29.13 -36.04 38.33
N GLY A 624 29.87 -34.98 37.97
CA GLY A 624 31.26 -34.74 38.38
C GLY A 624 31.50 -33.47 39.18
N ALA A 625 30.44 -32.85 39.73
CA ALA A 625 30.48 -31.67 40.60
C ALA A 625 30.01 -32.02 42.01
#